data_AF-A0A529FLD3-F1
#
_entry.id   AF-A0A529FLD3-F1
#
_cell.length_a   1.000
_cell.length_b   1.000
_cell.length_c   1.000
_cell.angle_alpha   90.00
_cell.angle_beta   90.00
_cell.angle_gamma   90.00
#
_symmetry.space_group_name_H-M   'P 1'
#
loop_
_entity.id
_entity.type
_entity.pdbx_description
1 polymer ?
#
loop_
_entity_poly.entity_id
_entity_poly.type
_entity_poly.pdbx_seq_one_letter_code
_entity_poly.pdbx_strand_id
1 'polypeptide(L)' 'MTAKPIPLFLGIDTGGTYTDAVLWAEEGGPKGKVLAKAKALTTRHDLAVGISGAVDAVLEKAGT' A
#
# COMPACT_ATOMS: atom_id res chain seq x y z
N MET A 1 18.64 6.70 22.85
CA MET A 1 18.93 6.35 21.44
C MET A 1 17.61 6.23 20.73
N THR A 2 17.23 7.19 19.89
CA THR A 2 16.04 7.05 19.04
C THR A 2 16.39 6.15 17.87
N ALA A 3 15.62 5.08 17.67
CA ALA A 3 15.80 4.22 16.50
C ALA A 3 15.70 5.07 15.22
N LYS A 4 16.57 4.78 14.25
CA LYS A 4 16.50 5.41 12.93
C LYS A 4 15.12 5.09 12.34
N PRO A 5 14.33 6.10 11.89
CA PRO A 5 13.04 5.81 11.27
C PRO A 5 13.27 4.96 10.01
N ILE A 6 12.49 3.89 9.90
CA ILE A 6 12.51 3.01 8.74
C ILE A 6 11.59 3.64 7.69
N PRO A 7 12.07 3.94 6.48
CA PRO A 7 11.22 4.47 5.43
C PRO A 7 10.11 3.48 5.06
N LEU A 8 8.89 4.00 4.92
CA LEU A 8 7.75 3.28 4.39
C LEU A 8 7.50 3.68 2.94
N PHE A 9 7.23 2.70 2.10
CA PHE A 9 6.94 2.86 0.69
C PHE A 9 5.56 2.31 0.40
N LEU A 10 4.75 3.12 -0.27
CA LEU A 10 3.42 2.75 -0.73
C LEU A 10 3.44 2.56 -2.25
N GLY A 11 3.31 1.32 -2.70
CA GLY A 11 3.16 0.98 -4.10
C GLY A 11 1.68 0.89 -4.48
N ILE A 12 1.30 1.52 -5.60
CA ILE A 12 -0.06 1.50 -6.15
C ILE A 12 0.01 1.02 -7.59
N ASP A 13 -0.87 0.09 -7.97
CA ASP A 13 -1.03 -0.39 -9.34
C ASP A 13 -2.52 -0.36 -9.73
N THR A 14 -2.86 0.50 -10.69
CA THR A 14 -4.24 0.65 -11.18
C THR A 14 -4.46 -0.21 -12.42
N GLY A 15 -5.21 -1.31 -12.27
CA GLY A 15 -5.68 -2.14 -13.38
C GLY A 15 -7.09 -1.75 -13.85
N GLY A 16 -7.62 -2.48 -14.84
CA GLY A 16 -8.97 -2.22 -15.38
C GLY A 16 -10.14 -2.67 -14.48
N THR A 17 -9.89 -3.57 -13.54
CA THR A 17 -10.92 -4.11 -12.62
C THR A 17 -10.59 -3.80 -11.17
N TYR A 18 -9.32 -3.88 -10.80
CA TYR A 18 -8.86 -3.64 -9.44
C TYR A 18 -7.67 -2.69 -9.42
N THR A 19 -7.60 -1.91 -8.35
CA THR A 19 -6.43 -1.14 -7.95
C THR A 19 -5.82 -1.85 -6.75
N ASP A 20 -4.54 -2.19 -6.86
CA ASP A 20 -3.77 -2.88 -5.84
C ASP A 20 -2.90 -1.89 -5.05
N ALA A 21 -2.75 -2.11 -3.75
CA ALA A 21 -1.90 -1.33 -2.86
C ALA A 21 -1.02 -2.24 -2.01
N VAL A 22 0.27 -1.90 -1.92
CA VAL A 22 1.27 -2.62 -1.12
C VAL A 22 2.03 -1.63 -0.26
N LEU A 23 2.04 -1.88 1.06
CA LEU A 23 2.90 -1.17 1.99
C LEU A 23 4.16 -2.01 2.23
N TRP A 24 5.33 -1.43 1.98
CA TRP A 24 6.63 -2.09 2.10
C TRP A 24 7.58 -1.21 2.93
N ALA A 25 8.45 -1.85 3.71
CA ALA A 25 9.48 -1.18 4.49
C ALA A 25 10.86 -1.71 4.10
N GLU A 26 11.89 -0.87 4.21
CA GLU A 26 13.29 -1.28 4.05
C GLU A 26 13.80 -2.14 5.25
N GLU A 27 12.90 -2.58 6.12
CA GLU A 27 13.19 -3.45 7.25
C GLU A 27 13.47 -4.89 6.81
N GLY A 28 14.41 -5.59 7.48
CA GLY A 28 14.59 -7.03 7.31
C GLY A 28 15.61 -7.48 6.26
N GLY A 29 16.45 -6.56 5.75
CA GLY A 29 17.60 -6.86 4.90
C GLY A 29 17.43 -6.40 3.44
N PRO A 30 18.26 -6.87 2.49
CA PRO A 30 18.35 -6.32 1.14
C PRO A 30 17.07 -6.37 0.30
N LYS A 31 16.08 -7.18 0.71
CA LYS A 31 14.78 -7.33 0.03
C LYS A 31 13.65 -6.54 0.68
N GLY A 32 13.91 -5.94 1.84
CA GLY A 32 12.93 -5.36 2.75
C GLY A 32 11.77 -6.30 3.08
N LYS A 33 10.66 -5.73 3.56
CA LYS A 33 9.51 -6.47 4.06
C LYS A 33 8.21 -5.84 3.58
N VAL A 34 7.32 -6.68 3.04
CA VAL A 34 5.92 -6.28 2.81
C VAL A 34 5.19 -6.29 4.15
N LEU A 35 4.64 -5.16 4.54
CA LEU A 35 3.87 -4.98 5.76
C LEU A 35 2.40 -5.35 5.54
N ALA A 36 1.81 -4.89 4.44
CA ALA A 36 0.41 -5.16 4.11
C ALA A 36 0.17 -5.12 2.60
N LYS A 37 -0.91 -5.78 2.18
CA LYS A 37 -1.42 -5.78 0.81
C LYS A 37 -2.94 -5.65 0.83
N ALA A 38 -3.47 -4.79 -0.02
CA ALA A 38 -4.90 -4.64 -0.22
C ALA A 38 -5.22 -4.36 -1.68
N LYS A 39 -6.51 -4.43 -2.00
CA LYS A 39 -7.03 -4.08 -3.31
C LYS A 39 -8.43 -3.51 -3.18
N ALA A 40 -8.79 -2.61 -4.10
CA ALA A 40 -10.13 -2.07 -4.25
C ALA A 40 -10.58 -2.19 -5.72
N LEU A 41 -11.88 -2.11 -6.00
CA LEU A 41 -12.37 -2.04 -7.38
C LEU A 41 -11.86 -0.75 -8.03
N THR A 42 -11.40 -0.85 -9.29
CA THR A 42 -11.04 0.33 -10.07
C THR A 42 -12.29 1.07 -10.50
N THR A 43 -12.35 2.34 -10.14
CA THR A 43 -13.37 3.28 -10.59
C THR A 43 -12.89 4.00 -11.85
N ARG A 44 -13.12 3.41 -13.02
CA ARG A 44 -12.56 3.91 -14.30
C ARG A 44 -12.89 5.36 -14.62
N HIS A 45 -14.06 5.83 -14.20
CA HIS A 45 -14.51 7.20 -14.44
C HIS A 45 -13.88 8.21 -13.48
N ASP A 46 -13.29 7.74 -12.39
CA ASP A 46 -12.59 8.55 -11.40
C ASP A 46 -11.60 7.68 -10.65
N LEU A 47 -10.35 7.60 -11.12
CA LEU A 47 -9.33 6.73 -10.53
C LEU A 47 -9.01 7.09 -9.08
N ALA A 48 -9.25 8.34 -8.66
CA ALA A 48 -8.96 8.76 -7.29
C ALA A 48 -9.77 7.94 -6.28
N VAL A 49 -11.03 7.63 -6.57
CA VAL A 49 -11.89 6.82 -5.68
C VAL A 49 -11.32 5.41 -5.47
N GLY A 50 -10.93 4.72 -6.55
CA GLY A 50 -10.36 3.37 -6.50
C GLY A 50 -8.99 3.34 -5.84
N ILE A 51 -8.15 4.36 -6.11
CA ILE A 51 -6.86 4.53 -5.44
C ILE A 51 -7.05 4.77 -3.95
N SER A 52 -7.89 5.71 -3.55
CA SER A 52 -8.19 5.99 -2.13
C SER A 52 -8.69 4.74 -1.41
N GLY A 53 -9.62 3.99 -2.02
CA GLY A 53 -10.10 2.74 -1.43
C GLY A 53 -9.00 1.68 -1.25
N ALA A 54 -8.05 1.58 -2.20
CA ALA A 54 -6.93 0.66 -2.06
C ALA A 54 -5.94 1.11 -0.96
N VAL A 55 -5.71 2.43 -0.85
CA VAL A 55 -4.87 3.04 0.20
C VAL A 55 -5.47 2.84 1.58
N ASP A 56 -6.76 3.17 1.76
CA ASP A 56 -7.45 3.00 3.04
C ASP A 56 -7.38 1.54 3.50
N ALA A 57 -7.66 0.60 2.59
CA ALA A 57 -7.63 -0.83 2.90
C ALA A 57 -6.23 -1.36 3.24
N VAL A 58 -5.16 -0.81 2.66
CA VAL A 58 -3.79 -1.26 3.01
C VAL A 58 -3.33 -0.66 4.34
N LEU A 59 -3.73 0.57 4.66
CA LEU A 59 -3.44 1.21 5.94
C LEU A 59 -4.20 0.55 7.09
N GLU A 60 -5.49 0.21 6.88
CA GLU A 60 -6.28 -0.53 7.86
C GLU A 60 -5.62 -1.88 8.19
N LYS A 61 -5.22 -2.65 7.17
CA LYS A 61 -4.54 -3.94 7.36
C LYS A 61 -3.15 -3.84 7.98
N ALA A 62 -2.44 -2.72 7.79
CA ALA A 62 -1.12 -2.51 8.37
C ALA A 62 -1.19 -2.07 9.84
N GLY A 63 -2.31 -1.45 10.26
CA GLY A 63 -2.55 -0.97 11.61
C GLY A 63 -3.13 -2.02 12.57
N THR A 64 -3.51 -3.20 12.08
CA THR A 64 -3.99 -4.36 12.85
C THR A 64 -2.90 -5.40 13.04
#